data_AF-A0A0F9T289-F1
#
_entry.id   AF-A0A0F9T289-F1
#
_cell.length_a   1.000
_cell.length_b   1.000
_cell.length_c   1.000
_cell.angle_alpha   90.00
_cell.angle_beta   90.00
_cell.angle_gamma   90.00
#
_symmetry.space_group_name_H-M   'P 1'
#
loop_
_entity.id
_entity.type
_entity.pdbx_description
1 polymer ?
#
loop_
_entity_poly.entity_id
_entity_poly.type
_entity_poly.pdbx_seq_one_letter_code
_entity_poly.pdbx_strand_id
1 'polypeptide(L)'
;MEYNVIQIDLAKLGLKKDDSWFLEPLYDIHIGHQNFEAEKYVKRVNAIAEQTNRSTFIGGDIIDNIPAADFRLDTRSKDMTMFEDVEQEDAFERLTEPLINQHKKLLTKKYQRHEDPKTWSDIKIHGALMGNHEYARHYYSSQRFEKAFCKPAKLKNLEDEAVIWFEFYWHSELLRQFTAVVTHGAYGGDQSGGEVNSMQRWPAKVDADMFIVGHSHDKRITDQAQEIFKRGTGKSLKMFERTLIFANGGTFLKTHNFGIRNYPEKKAIRSRVSKIGTITIEMVPYDGDLKGHL
;
A
#
# COMPACT_ATOMS: atom_id res chain seq x y z
N MET A 1 13.29 8.18 -5.06
CA MET A 1 12.11 8.51 -4.24
C MET A 1 11.16 9.34 -5.11
N GLU A 2 10.05 8.72 -5.51
CA GLU A 2 8.97 9.40 -6.22
C GLU A 2 8.02 10.11 -5.26
N TYR A 3 7.09 10.91 -5.77
CA TYR A 3 6.02 11.47 -4.94
C TYR A 3 4.68 11.51 -5.64
N ASN A 4 3.58 11.46 -4.88
CA ASN A 4 2.25 11.69 -5.41
C ASN A 4 1.44 12.62 -4.50
N VAL A 5 0.61 13.48 -5.08
CA VAL A 5 -0.29 14.37 -4.33
C VAL A 5 -1.72 13.95 -4.63
N ILE A 6 -2.46 13.64 -3.58
CA ILE A 6 -3.83 13.16 -3.61
C ILE A 6 -4.71 14.21 -2.97
N GLN A 7 -5.53 14.91 -3.76
CA GLN A 7 -6.46 15.90 -3.22
C GLN A 7 -7.86 15.32 -3.14
N ILE A 8 -8.48 15.39 -1.96
CA ILE A 8 -9.78 14.79 -1.65
C ILE A 8 -10.70 15.89 -1.15
N ASP A 9 -11.78 16.19 -1.86
CA ASP A 9 -12.80 17.13 -1.38
C ASP A 9 -13.99 16.34 -0.83
N LEU A 10 -14.11 16.31 0.50
CA LEU A 10 -15.13 15.53 1.19
C LEU A 10 -16.54 15.99 0.78
N ALA A 11 -16.76 17.29 0.57
CA ALA A 11 -18.06 17.83 0.18
C ALA A 11 -18.45 17.38 -1.23
N LYS A 12 -17.49 17.36 -2.17
CA LYS A 12 -17.74 16.87 -3.55
C LYS A 12 -18.07 15.38 -3.60
N LEU A 13 -17.62 14.62 -2.61
CA LEU A 13 -17.92 13.19 -2.45
C LEU A 13 -19.22 12.90 -1.70
N GLY A 14 -19.93 13.94 -1.23
CA GLY A 14 -21.14 13.78 -0.40
C GLY A 14 -20.85 13.29 1.02
N LEU A 15 -19.59 13.41 1.47
CA LEU A 15 -19.17 13.14 2.84
C LEU A 15 -19.37 14.39 3.69
N LYS A 16 -19.32 14.23 5.01
CA LYS A 16 -19.33 15.32 5.99
C LYS A 16 -17.91 15.82 6.25
N LYS A 17 -17.81 17.00 6.85
CA LYS A 17 -16.51 17.62 7.19
C LYS A 17 -15.69 16.79 8.16
N ASP A 18 -16.37 16.07 9.06
CA ASP A 18 -15.83 15.22 10.12
C ASP A 18 -15.73 13.73 9.74
N ASP A 19 -16.11 13.36 8.50
CA ASP A 19 -15.98 11.97 8.06
C ASP A 19 -14.50 11.56 7.90
N SER A 20 -14.19 10.34 8.33
CA SER A 20 -12.85 9.76 8.15
C SER A 20 -12.61 9.27 6.73
N TRP A 21 -11.34 9.23 6.35
CA TRP A 21 -10.85 8.58 5.14
C TRP A 21 -9.99 7.37 5.48
N PHE A 22 -10.16 6.28 4.75
CA PHE A 22 -9.50 5.01 5.03
C PHE A 22 -8.51 4.64 3.91
N LEU A 23 -7.26 4.39 4.30
CA LEU A 23 -6.20 3.88 3.43
C LEU A 23 -5.93 2.41 3.76
N GLU A 24 -6.02 1.55 2.74
CA GLU A 24 -5.79 0.11 2.87
C GLU A 24 -4.80 -0.38 1.83
N PRO A 25 -3.49 -0.42 2.13
CA PRO A 25 -2.49 -0.76 1.14
C PRO A 25 -2.52 -2.25 0.78
N LEU A 26 -2.35 -2.59 -0.49
CA LEU A 26 -2.34 -3.99 -0.94
C LEU A 26 -0.90 -4.45 -1.19
N TYR A 27 -0.30 -5.12 -0.21
CA TYR A 27 1.06 -5.66 -0.24
C TYR A 27 1.08 -7.18 -0.37
N ASP A 28 2.20 -7.73 -0.85
CA ASP A 28 2.53 -9.15 -0.77
C ASP A 28 1.36 -10.01 -1.25
N ILE A 29 0.91 -9.74 -2.48
CA ILE A 29 -0.23 -10.40 -3.11
C ILE A 29 0.18 -11.79 -3.59
N HIS A 30 1.37 -11.94 -4.19
CA HIS A 30 1.97 -13.22 -4.61
C HIS A 30 1.06 -14.08 -5.51
N ILE A 31 0.44 -13.48 -6.52
CA ILE A 31 -0.36 -14.22 -7.51
C ILE A 31 0.55 -15.21 -8.24
N GLY A 32 0.10 -16.47 -8.37
CA GLY A 32 0.92 -17.55 -8.94
C GLY A 32 1.58 -18.46 -7.90
N HIS A 33 1.46 -18.14 -6.61
CA HIS A 33 1.82 -19.07 -5.53
C HIS A 33 0.59 -19.88 -5.09
N GLN A 34 0.75 -21.19 -4.82
CA GLN A 34 -0.35 -22.07 -4.36
C GLN A 34 -0.99 -21.69 -3.03
N ASN A 35 -0.36 -20.81 -2.25
CA ASN A 35 -0.83 -20.34 -0.95
C ASN A 35 -1.45 -18.94 -1.04
N PHE A 36 -1.61 -18.40 -2.24
CA PHE A 36 -2.31 -17.15 -2.45
C PHE A 36 -3.80 -17.30 -2.14
N GLU A 37 -4.30 -16.45 -1.25
CA GLU A 37 -5.66 -16.48 -0.75
C GLU A 37 -6.56 -15.55 -1.58
N ALA A 38 -6.85 -15.96 -2.82
CA ALA A 38 -7.57 -15.16 -3.82
C ALA A 38 -8.92 -14.63 -3.32
N GLU A 39 -9.70 -15.44 -2.59
CA GLU A 39 -11.01 -15.02 -2.07
C GLU A 39 -10.90 -13.83 -1.10
N LYS A 40 -9.90 -13.85 -0.21
CA LYS A 40 -9.66 -12.77 0.75
C LYS A 40 -9.14 -11.52 0.07
N TYR A 41 -8.32 -11.68 -0.97
CA TYR A 41 -7.87 -10.58 -1.82
C TYR A 41 -9.05 -9.90 -2.52
N VAL A 42 -9.87 -10.67 -3.26
CA VAL A 42 -11.03 -10.15 -4.00
C VAL A 42 -12.04 -9.49 -3.06
N LYS A 43 -12.31 -10.08 -1.88
CA LYS A 43 -13.17 -9.47 -0.87
C LYS A 43 -12.68 -8.08 -0.47
N ARG A 44 -11.36 -7.90 -0.31
CA ARG A 44 -10.77 -6.62 0.05
C ARG A 44 -10.79 -5.62 -1.10
N VAL A 45 -10.46 -6.06 -2.31
CA VAL A 45 -10.57 -5.27 -3.56
C VAL A 45 -11.97 -4.69 -3.70
N ASN A 46 -13.01 -5.51 -3.52
CA ASN A 46 -14.41 -5.08 -3.61
C ASN A 46 -14.76 -4.06 -2.51
N ALA A 47 -14.35 -4.31 -1.26
CA ALA A 47 -14.60 -3.37 -0.16
C ALA A 47 -14.00 -1.97 -0.41
N ILE A 48 -12.79 -1.90 -1.00
CA ILE A 48 -12.15 -0.63 -1.37
C ILE A 48 -12.86 0.02 -2.57
N ALA A 49 -13.28 -0.77 -3.55
CA ALA A 49 -13.97 -0.28 -4.74
C ALA A 49 -15.34 0.33 -4.40
N GLU A 50 -16.10 -0.32 -3.51
CA GLU A 50 -17.49 0.03 -3.20
C GLU A 50 -17.64 1.22 -2.25
N GLN A 51 -16.73 1.38 -1.28
CA GLN A 51 -16.85 2.40 -0.23
C GLN A 51 -16.25 3.73 -0.68
N THR A 52 -17.01 4.82 -0.66
CA THR A 52 -16.57 6.16 -1.14
C THR A 52 -15.27 6.63 -0.49
N ASN A 53 -15.21 6.58 0.85
CA ASN A 53 -14.11 7.10 1.66
C ASN A 53 -12.96 6.11 1.87
N ARG A 54 -12.77 5.14 0.96
CA ARG A 54 -11.71 4.13 1.04
C ARG A 54 -10.85 4.14 -0.21
N SER A 55 -9.55 3.99 -0.03
CA SER A 55 -8.55 4.00 -1.12
C SER A 55 -7.34 3.14 -0.79
N THR A 56 -6.45 2.96 -1.77
CA THR A 56 -5.29 2.08 -1.66
C THR A 56 -4.11 2.57 -2.50
N PHE A 57 -2.97 1.89 -2.35
CA PHE A 57 -1.90 1.79 -3.32
C PHE A 57 -1.43 0.33 -3.36
N ILE A 58 -0.79 -0.07 -4.47
CA ILE A 58 -0.25 -1.43 -4.62
C ILE A 58 1.21 -1.43 -4.12
N GLY A 59 1.52 -2.30 -3.19
CA GLY A 59 2.75 -2.27 -2.39
C GLY A 59 3.91 -3.13 -2.89
N GLY A 60 3.81 -3.74 -4.07
CA GLY A 60 4.81 -4.67 -4.60
C GLY A 60 4.61 -6.11 -4.12
N ASP A 61 5.41 -7.02 -4.69
CA ASP A 61 5.21 -8.47 -4.64
C ASP A 61 3.78 -8.83 -5.10
N ILE A 62 3.43 -8.33 -6.29
CA ILE A 62 2.13 -8.53 -6.93
C ILE A 62 2.03 -9.97 -7.44
N ILE A 63 3.08 -10.43 -8.12
CA ILE A 63 3.17 -11.74 -8.75
C ILE A 63 4.29 -12.56 -8.10
N ASP A 64 4.18 -13.88 -8.07
CA ASP A 64 5.19 -14.77 -7.50
C ASP A 64 6.29 -15.11 -8.54
N ASN A 65 7.04 -14.08 -8.91
CA ASN A 65 8.01 -14.15 -10.00
C ASN A 65 9.47 -14.37 -9.56
N ILE A 66 9.69 -15.35 -8.69
CA ILE A 66 11.05 -15.77 -8.33
C ILE A 66 11.67 -16.61 -9.46
N PRO A 67 12.89 -16.29 -9.96
CA PRO A 67 13.55 -17.06 -11.01
C PRO A 67 14.05 -18.43 -10.50
N ALA A 68 14.22 -19.37 -11.43
CA ALA A 68 14.69 -20.73 -11.15
C ALA A 68 16.02 -20.82 -10.38
N ALA A 69 16.91 -19.84 -10.58
CA ALA A 69 18.23 -19.79 -9.96
C ALA A 69 18.22 -19.20 -8.54
N ASP A 70 17.10 -18.61 -8.10
CA ASP A 70 17.01 -17.99 -6.77
C ASP A 70 16.74 -19.05 -5.70
N PHE A 71 17.54 -19.03 -4.63
CA PHE A 71 17.45 -19.99 -3.54
C PHE A 71 16.10 -19.95 -2.78
N ARG A 72 15.35 -18.86 -2.92
CA ARG A 72 14.00 -18.70 -2.34
C ARG A 72 12.97 -19.56 -3.07
N LEU A 73 13.19 -19.90 -4.35
CA LEU A 73 12.23 -20.68 -5.12
C LEU A 73 12.02 -22.07 -4.52
N ASP A 74 10.76 -22.45 -4.35
CA ASP A 74 10.35 -23.86 -4.29
C ASP A 74 9.43 -24.13 -5.47
N THR A 75 9.85 -24.97 -6.41
CA THR A 75 9.00 -25.28 -7.59
C THR A 75 7.68 -25.95 -7.21
N ARG A 76 7.59 -26.53 -6.01
CA ARG A 76 6.34 -27.10 -5.48
C ARG A 76 5.39 -26.05 -4.92
N SER A 77 5.85 -24.83 -4.67
CA SER A 77 5.00 -23.75 -4.15
C SER A 77 4.35 -22.93 -5.26
N LYS A 78 4.82 -23.07 -6.51
CA LYS A 78 4.22 -22.43 -7.68
C LYS A 78 2.90 -23.09 -8.08
N ASP A 79 1.93 -22.26 -8.42
CA ASP A 79 0.70 -22.69 -9.05
C ASP A 79 1.01 -23.06 -10.51
N MET A 80 0.82 -24.32 -10.87
CA MET A 80 1.10 -24.82 -12.22
C MET A 80 0.13 -24.28 -13.27
N THR A 81 -0.99 -23.67 -12.85
CA THR A 81 -1.97 -23.01 -13.73
C THR A 81 -1.63 -21.53 -14.00
N MET A 82 -0.69 -20.96 -13.25
CA MET A 82 -0.23 -19.57 -13.35
C MET A 82 1.29 -19.53 -13.17
N PHE A 83 2.01 -20.28 -14.01
CA PHE A 83 3.44 -20.48 -13.87
C PHE A 83 4.24 -19.33 -14.49
N GLU A 84 3.75 -18.80 -15.60
CA GLU A 84 4.40 -17.73 -16.36
C GLU A 84 3.97 -16.35 -15.88
N ASP A 85 4.88 -15.38 -16.00
CA ASP A 85 4.67 -14.00 -15.55
C ASP A 85 3.40 -13.39 -16.16
N VAL A 86 3.14 -13.67 -17.44
CA VAL A 86 1.96 -13.15 -18.17
C VAL A 86 0.65 -13.69 -17.61
N GLU A 87 0.61 -14.97 -17.22
CA GLU A 87 -0.60 -15.58 -16.63
C GLU A 87 -0.91 -14.97 -15.26
N GLN A 88 0.13 -14.68 -14.47
CA GLN A 88 0.01 -14.01 -13.18
C GLN A 88 -0.41 -12.54 -13.33
N GLU A 89 0.11 -11.85 -14.36
CA GLU A 89 -0.28 -10.48 -14.72
C GLU A 89 -1.76 -10.39 -15.16
N ASP A 90 -2.21 -11.31 -16.02
CA ASP A 90 -3.61 -11.41 -16.44
C ASP A 90 -4.54 -11.72 -15.26
N ALA A 91 -4.09 -12.60 -14.35
CA ALA A 91 -4.82 -12.90 -13.13
C ALA A 91 -4.91 -11.68 -12.20
N PHE A 92 -3.85 -10.88 -12.07
CA PHE A 92 -3.89 -9.62 -11.33
C PHE A 92 -4.94 -8.67 -11.91
N GLU A 93 -4.93 -8.44 -13.23
CA GLU A 93 -5.89 -7.54 -13.86
C GLU A 93 -7.33 -8.02 -13.61
N ARG A 94 -7.60 -9.31 -13.78
CA ARG A 94 -8.93 -9.91 -13.54
C ARG A 94 -9.39 -9.82 -12.09
N LEU A 95 -8.53 -10.17 -11.13
CA LEU A 95 -8.89 -10.18 -9.71
C LEU A 95 -9.03 -8.77 -9.13
N THR A 96 -8.32 -7.79 -9.69
CA THR A 96 -8.34 -6.38 -9.27
C THR A 96 -9.31 -5.54 -10.10
N GLU A 97 -9.95 -6.15 -11.12
CA GLU A 97 -10.79 -5.48 -12.10
C GLU A 97 -11.85 -4.55 -11.46
N PRO A 98 -12.62 -4.95 -10.42
CA PRO A 98 -13.64 -4.08 -9.82
C PRO A 98 -13.07 -2.74 -9.34
N LEU A 99 -11.88 -2.79 -8.71
CA LEU A 99 -11.20 -1.62 -8.19
C LEU A 99 -10.55 -0.78 -9.29
N ILE A 100 -9.92 -1.43 -10.28
CA ILE A 100 -9.34 -0.75 -11.45
C ILE A 100 -10.44 -0.04 -12.26
N ASN A 101 -11.59 -0.67 -12.46
CA ASN A 101 -12.71 -0.09 -13.19
C ASN A 101 -13.28 1.12 -12.44
N GLN A 102 -13.44 1.02 -11.12
CA GLN A 102 -13.87 2.16 -10.32
C GLN A 102 -12.85 3.31 -10.35
N HIS A 103 -11.56 3.01 -10.25
CA HIS A 103 -10.47 3.98 -10.40
C HIS A 103 -10.53 4.71 -11.75
N LYS A 104 -10.60 3.96 -12.86
CA LYS A 104 -10.70 4.51 -14.23
C LYS A 104 -11.96 5.34 -14.45
N LYS A 105 -13.09 4.96 -13.83
CA LYS A 105 -14.34 5.72 -13.88
C LYS A 105 -14.19 7.08 -13.21
N LEU A 106 -13.54 7.14 -12.05
CA LEU A 106 -13.29 8.39 -11.32
C LEU A 106 -12.30 9.29 -12.08
N LEU A 107 -11.27 8.70 -12.69
CA LEU A 107 -10.37 9.43 -13.60
C LEU A 107 -11.11 10.02 -14.82
N THR A 108 -11.98 9.25 -15.48
CA THR A 108 -12.66 9.69 -16.72
C THR A 108 -13.67 10.81 -16.48
N LYS A 109 -14.43 10.76 -15.38
CA LYS A 109 -15.37 11.84 -15.01
C LYS A 109 -14.67 13.22 -14.92
N LYS A 110 -13.39 13.24 -14.55
CA LYS A 110 -12.57 14.46 -14.47
C LYS A 110 -12.28 15.05 -15.85
N TYR A 111 -11.86 14.22 -16.80
CA TYR A 111 -11.58 14.66 -18.18
C TYR A 111 -12.80 15.30 -18.85
N GLN A 112 -14.01 14.82 -18.53
CA GLN A 112 -15.26 15.37 -19.07
C GLN A 112 -15.66 16.73 -18.45
N ARG A 113 -15.12 17.10 -17.29
CA ARG A 113 -15.44 18.36 -16.60
C ARG A 113 -14.49 19.52 -16.94
N HIS A 114 -13.50 19.32 -17.82
CA HIS A 114 -12.47 20.32 -18.17
C HIS A 114 -11.72 20.90 -16.95
N GLU A 115 -11.70 20.20 -15.82
CA GLU A 115 -10.89 20.57 -14.66
C GLU A 115 -9.44 20.11 -14.89
N ASP A 116 -8.45 20.92 -14.49
CA ASP A 116 -7.03 20.59 -14.65
C ASP A 116 -6.76 19.19 -14.07
N PRO A 117 -6.25 18.23 -14.87
CA PRO A 117 -5.97 16.87 -14.42
C PRO A 117 -4.98 16.79 -13.25
N LYS A 118 -4.28 17.88 -12.90
CA LYS A 118 -3.23 17.89 -11.86
C LYS A 118 -3.66 18.05 -10.40
N THR A 119 -4.91 18.40 -10.09
CA THR A 119 -5.27 18.80 -8.71
C THR A 119 -6.17 17.79 -8.00
N TRP A 120 -7.43 17.59 -8.39
CA TRP A 120 -8.37 16.77 -7.59
C TRP A 120 -8.31 15.26 -7.88
N SER A 121 -8.19 14.40 -6.87
CA SER A 121 -8.11 12.95 -7.05
C SER A 121 -8.95 12.17 -6.04
N ASP A 122 -10.24 12.05 -6.33
CA ASP A 122 -11.14 11.05 -5.75
C ASP A 122 -10.80 9.61 -6.22
N ILE A 123 -9.54 9.36 -6.57
CA ILE A 123 -9.08 8.11 -7.18
C ILE A 123 -8.98 7.01 -6.13
N LYS A 124 -9.13 5.76 -6.56
CA LYS A 124 -9.09 4.61 -5.66
C LYS A 124 -7.69 4.07 -5.43
N ILE A 125 -6.82 4.15 -6.44
CA ILE A 125 -5.47 3.58 -6.41
C ILE A 125 -4.45 4.71 -6.63
N HIS A 126 -3.65 4.99 -5.61
CA HIS A 126 -2.70 6.11 -5.61
C HIS A 126 -1.39 5.82 -6.34
N GLY A 127 -1.18 4.58 -6.76
CA GLY A 127 -0.02 4.13 -7.51
C GLY A 127 0.35 2.68 -7.20
N ALA A 128 1.46 2.23 -7.76
CA ALA A 128 2.01 0.90 -7.54
C ALA A 128 3.54 0.96 -7.34
N LEU A 129 4.03 0.22 -6.35
CA LEU A 129 5.44 0.01 -6.03
C LEU A 129 5.91 -1.36 -6.56
N MET A 130 7.21 -1.48 -6.82
CA MET A 130 7.86 -2.77 -7.10
C MET A 130 8.29 -3.46 -5.79
N GLY A 131 8.16 -4.78 -5.73
CA GLY A 131 8.71 -5.63 -4.69
C GLY A 131 9.78 -6.60 -5.21
N ASN A 132 10.35 -7.41 -4.32
CA ASN A 132 11.41 -8.36 -4.67
C ASN A 132 11.03 -9.39 -5.71
N HIS A 133 9.78 -9.76 -5.80
CA HIS A 133 9.35 -10.75 -6.78
C HIS A 133 9.33 -10.12 -8.17
N GLU A 134 9.08 -8.81 -8.28
CA GLU A 134 9.24 -8.10 -9.53
C GLU A 134 10.72 -7.92 -9.90
N TYR A 135 11.59 -7.42 -9.01
CA TYR A 135 13.01 -7.18 -9.38
C TYR A 135 13.91 -8.43 -9.39
N ALA A 136 13.45 -9.58 -8.91
CA ALA A 136 14.28 -10.80 -8.86
C ALA A 136 14.75 -11.26 -10.25
N ARG A 137 14.00 -10.95 -11.32
CA ARG A 137 14.44 -11.23 -12.69
C ARG A 137 15.18 -10.03 -13.28
N HIS A 138 16.40 -10.25 -13.74
CA HIS A 138 17.27 -9.20 -14.34
C HIS A 138 16.64 -8.43 -15.51
N TYR A 139 15.62 -8.99 -16.19
CA TYR A 139 14.92 -8.31 -17.30
C TYR A 139 13.68 -7.52 -16.86
N TYR A 140 13.22 -7.69 -15.62
CA TYR A 140 12.03 -7.05 -15.10
C TYR A 140 12.39 -5.65 -14.59
N SER A 141 12.60 -4.75 -15.55
CA SER A 141 12.90 -3.34 -15.28
C SER A 141 11.66 -2.57 -14.83
N SER A 142 11.86 -1.39 -14.24
CA SER A 142 10.77 -0.42 -13.96
C SER A 142 9.88 -0.16 -15.21
N GLN A 143 10.46 -0.15 -16.42
CA GLN A 143 9.69 -0.01 -17.66
C GLN A 143 8.78 -1.22 -17.96
N ARG A 144 9.21 -2.43 -17.63
CA ARG A 144 8.38 -3.65 -17.77
C ARG A 144 7.27 -3.64 -16.74
N PHE A 145 7.58 -3.31 -15.49
CA PHE A 145 6.58 -3.15 -14.43
C PHE A 145 5.52 -2.11 -14.80
N GLU A 146 5.94 -0.94 -15.29
CA GLU A 146 5.03 0.10 -15.71
C GLU A 146 4.13 -0.35 -16.87
N LYS A 147 4.67 -1.11 -17.84
CA LYS A 147 3.89 -1.69 -18.95
C LYS A 147 2.93 -2.78 -18.48
N ALA A 148 3.31 -3.59 -17.51
CA ALA A 148 2.55 -4.72 -16.98
C ALA A 148 1.35 -4.26 -16.15
N PHE A 149 1.62 -3.41 -15.15
CA PHE A 149 0.67 -3.12 -14.08
C PHE A 149 0.16 -1.69 -14.14
N CYS A 150 1.04 -0.71 -14.36
CA CYS A 150 0.67 0.69 -14.23
C CYS A 150 -0.12 1.21 -15.44
N LYS A 151 0.37 0.99 -16.66
CA LYS A 151 -0.26 1.50 -17.89
C LYS A 151 -1.67 0.95 -18.12
N PRO A 152 -1.91 -0.38 -18.04
CA PRO A 152 -3.25 -0.93 -18.24
C PRO A 152 -4.25 -0.39 -17.21
N ALA A 153 -3.83 -0.23 -15.96
CA ALA A 153 -4.68 0.25 -14.87
C ALA A 153 -4.71 1.79 -14.71
N LYS A 154 -3.95 2.55 -15.51
CA LYS A 154 -3.76 4.00 -15.39
C LYS A 154 -3.29 4.42 -13.99
N LEU A 155 -2.28 3.74 -13.49
CA LEU A 155 -1.65 4.00 -12.19
C LEU A 155 -0.36 4.79 -12.38
N LYS A 156 0.00 5.57 -11.36
CA LYS A 156 1.35 6.12 -11.24
C LYS A 156 2.32 5.00 -10.83
N ASN A 157 3.46 4.89 -11.50
CA ASN A 157 4.58 4.10 -11.00
C ASN A 157 5.23 4.86 -9.85
N LEU A 158 5.26 4.24 -8.67
CA LEU A 158 5.87 4.79 -7.46
C LEU A 158 7.33 4.33 -7.29
N GLU A 159 7.84 3.53 -8.22
CA GLU A 159 9.20 2.95 -8.19
C GLU A 159 9.40 2.10 -6.91
N ASP A 160 10.58 2.18 -6.27
CA ASP A 160 10.91 1.40 -5.08
C ASP A 160 10.42 2.05 -3.77
N GLU A 161 10.29 3.39 -3.76
CA GLU A 161 9.97 4.20 -2.59
C GLU A 161 9.33 5.51 -3.02
N ALA A 162 8.23 5.89 -2.37
CA ALA A 162 7.52 7.12 -2.66
C ALA A 162 6.98 7.83 -1.41
N VAL A 163 6.74 9.13 -1.57
CA VAL A 163 5.97 9.94 -0.62
C VAL A 163 4.58 10.21 -1.21
N ILE A 164 3.52 9.93 -0.45
CA ILE A 164 2.14 10.24 -0.82
C ILE A 164 1.62 11.34 0.10
N TRP A 165 1.33 12.50 -0.48
CA TRP A 165 0.64 13.60 0.19
C TRP A 165 -0.87 13.43 0.04
N PHE A 166 -1.58 13.45 1.15
CA PHE A 166 -3.04 13.49 1.17
C PHE A 166 -3.48 14.88 1.59
N GLU A 167 -4.12 15.61 0.69
CA GLU A 167 -4.68 16.94 0.95
C GLU A 167 -6.20 16.85 1.00
N PHE A 168 -6.76 17.06 2.18
CA PHE A 168 -8.20 17.02 2.40
C PHE A 168 -8.76 18.42 2.33
N TYR A 169 -9.84 18.59 1.59
CA TYR A 169 -10.56 19.83 1.39
C TYR A 169 -12.02 19.70 1.85
N TRP A 170 -12.58 20.82 2.30
CA TRP A 170 -14.00 20.98 2.56
C TRP A 170 -14.50 22.22 1.85
N HIS A 171 -15.41 22.08 0.88
CA HIS A 171 -15.85 23.19 0.02
C HIS A 171 -14.68 23.96 -0.60
N SER A 172 -13.70 23.23 -1.16
CA SER A 172 -12.47 23.78 -1.74
C SER A 172 -11.53 24.53 -0.78
N GLU A 173 -11.79 24.56 0.53
CA GLU A 173 -10.84 25.04 1.53
C GLU A 173 -9.99 23.88 2.07
N LEU A 174 -8.67 24.06 2.14
CA LEU A 174 -7.77 23.05 2.68
C LEU A 174 -8.08 22.83 4.16
N LEU A 175 -8.50 21.62 4.49
CA LEU A 175 -8.83 21.18 5.84
C LEU A 175 -7.61 20.60 6.55
N ARG A 176 -6.87 19.70 5.88
CA ARG A 176 -5.74 18.97 6.47
C ARG A 176 -4.81 18.42 5.41
N GLN A 177 -3.56 18.21 5.81
CA GLN A 177 -2.60 17.42 5.03
C GLN A 177 -2.06 16.28 5.90
N PHE A 178 -1.90 15.11 5.28
CA PHE A 178 -1.16 13.98 5.83
C PHE A 178 -0.13 13.48 4.83
N THR A 179 0.90 12.80 5.31
CA THR A 179 2.02 12.31 4.52
C THR A 179 2.30 10.85 4.84
N ALA A 180 2.39 10.02 3.81
CA ALA A 180 2.85 8.65 3.92
C ALA A 180 4.16 8.47 3.17
N VAL A 181 5.15 7.83 3.80
CA VAL A 181 6.27 7.23 3.08
C VAL A 181 5.97 5.76 2.91
N VAL A 182 6.07 5.31 1.66
CA VAL A 182 5.68 3.96 1.24
C VAL A 182 6.83 3.30 0.49
N THR A 183 7.10 2.04 0.81
CA THR A 183 8.06 1.20 0.07
C THR A 183 7.66 -0.26 0.22
N HIS A 184 8.07 -1.13 -0.70
CA HIS A 184 8.04 -2.57 -0.45
C HIS A 184 9.04 -2.94 0.66
N GLY A 185 10.24 -2.38 0.54
CA GLY A 185 11.30 -2.47 1.54
C GLY A 185 12.09 -3.78 1.50
N ALA A 186 13.00 -3.91 2.47
CA ALA A 186 13.73 -5.13 2.80
C ALA A 186 13.78 -5.25 4.34
N TYR A 187 12.63 -5.05 4.98
CA TYR A 187 12.50 -5.01 6.43
C TYR A 187 12.29 -6.41 6.96
N GLY A 188 13.13 -6.79 7.91
CA GLY A 188 13.11 -8.13 8.45
C GLY A 188 13.68 -8.19 9.86
N GLY A 189 13.51 -9.37 10.42
CA GLY A 189 13.91 -9.78 11.75
C GLY A 189 13.14 -11.04 12.05
N ASP A 190 13.72 -12.01 12.74
CA ASP A 190 12.98 -13.26 13.02
C ASP A 190 11.73 -13.01 13.89
N GLN A 191 11.72 -11.89 14.60
CA GLN A 191 10.64 -11.46 15.48
C GLN A 191 10.01 -10.13 15.04
N SER A 192 8.72 -10.05 15.35
CA SER A 192 7.88 -8.85 15.32
C SER A 192 8.56 -7.53 15.71
N GLY A 193 9.29 -7.54 16.82
CA GLY A 193 9.91 -6.34 17.38
C GLY A 193 11.03 -5.79 16.49
N GLY A 194 11.72 -6.64 15.73
CA GLY A 194 12.80 -6.22 14.83
C GLY A 194 12.30 -5.31 13.70
N GLU A 195 11.13 -5.62 13.14
CA GLU A 195 10.48 -4.82 12.10
C GLU A 195 10.03 -3.47 12.63
N VAL A 196 9.33 -3.46 13.78
CA VAL A 196 8.86 -2.23 14.42
C VAL A 196 10.03 -1.31 14.74
N ASN A 197 11.09 -1.84 15.36
CA ASN A 197 12.30 -1.09 15.65
C ASN A 197 12.96 -0.54 14.38
N SER A 198 12.84 -1.23 13.25
CA SER A 198 13.36 -0.73 11.98
C SER A 198 12.53 0.41 11.41
N MET A 199 11.19 0.30 11.47
CA MET A 199 10.27 1.35 11.03
C MET A 199 10.40 2.61 11.89
N GLN A 200 10.52 2.47 13.22
CA GLN A 200 10.67 3.60 14.15
C GLN A 200 11.96 4.42 13.99
N ARG A 201 12.93 3.96 13.16
CA ARG A 201 14.11 4.76 12.79
C ARG A 201 13.86 5.74 11.66
N TRP A 202 12.79 5.58 10.90
CA TRP A 202 12.49 6.44 9.75
C TRP A 202 12.19 7.89 10.07
N PRO A 203 11.50 8.25 11.17
CA PRO A 203 11.25 9.65 11.51
C PRO A 203 12.54 10.46 11.72
N ALA A 204 13.67 9.80 12.00
CA ALA A 204 14.98 10.46 12.07
C ALA A 204 15.55 10.82 10.68
N LYS A 205 14.97 10.29 9.59
CA LYS A 205 15.44 10.46 8.21
C LYS A 205 14.48 11.27 7.35
N VAL A 206 13.18 11.08 7.53
CA VAL A 206 12.12 11.70 6.72
C VAL A 206 10.99 12.15 7.62
N ASP A 207 10.53 13.38 7.42
CA ASP A 207 9.38 13.96 8.12
C ASP A 207 8.07 13.53 7.45
N ALA A 208 7.36 12.60 8.06
CA ALA A 208 6.07 12.10 7.57
C ALA A 208 5.16 11.62 8.71
N ASP A 209 3.86 11.49 8.43
CA ASP A 209 2.87 11.04 9.40
C ASP A 209 2.74 9.51 9.44
N MET A 210 2.94 8.84 8.29
CA MET A 210 2.76 7.41 8.13
C MET A 210 3.99 6.80 7.46
N PHE A 211 4.43 5.64 7.94
CA PHE A 211 5.53 4.85 7.38
C PHE A 211 5.01 3.43 7.11
N ILE A 212 4.86 3.09 5.84
CA ILE A 212 4.17 1.86 5.41
C ILE A 212 5.13 0.99 4.59
N VAL A 213 5.28 -0.26 5.00
CA VAL A 213 6.20 -1.23 4.38
C VAL A 213 5.50 -2.56 4.11
N GLY A 214 6.08 -3.43 3.27
CA GLY A 214 5.61 -4.80 3.02
C GLY A 214 6.65 -5.86 3.42
N HIS A 215 6.84 -6.84 2.53
CA HIS A 215 7.92 -7.82 2.48
C HIS A 215 7.90 -8.92 3.55
N SER A 216 7.48 -8.60 4.78
CA SER A 216 7.55 -9.54 5.90
C SER A 216 6.44 -10.59 5.94
N HIS A 217 5.42 -10.42 5.08
CA HIS A 217 4.20 -11.21 5.05
C HIS A 217 3.44 -11.21 6.39
N ASP A 218 3.47 -10.07 7.09
CA ASP A 218 2.80 -9.87 8.37
C ASP A 218 2.02 -8.56 8.34
N LYS A 219 0.97 -8.50 9.16
CA LYS A 219 0.05 -7.37 9.22
C LYS A 219 0.15 -6.72 10.59
N ARG A 220 0.72 -5.52 10.62
CA ARG A 220 1.07 -4.82 11.87
C ARG A 220 0.79 -3.35 11.74
N ILE A 221 0.34 -2.77 12.85
CA ILE A 221 0.24 -1.32 12.98
C ILE A 221 0.57 -0.93 14.41
N THR A 222 1.35 0.11 14.56
CA THR A 222 1.64 0.75 15.85
C THR A 222 1.71 2.24 15.63
N ASP A 223 1.29 2.99 16.64
CA ASP A 223 1.35 4.43 16.66
C ASP A 223 2.40 4.93 17.68
N GLN A 224 2.85 6.17 17.50
CA GLN A 224 3.72 6.86 18.44
C GLN A 224 3.38 8.34 18.44
N ALA A 225 3.18 8.93 19.62
CA ALA A 225 3.11 10.37 19.76
C ALA A 225 4.50 11.01 19.65
N GLN A 226 4.60 12.08 18.88
CA GLN A 226 5.81 12.90 18.74
C GLN A 226 5.48 14.35 19.08
N GLU A 227 6.24 14.93 20.01
CA GLU A 227 6.18 16.36 20.27
C GLU A 227 6.91 17.13 19.17
N ILE A 228 6.23 18.10 18.58
CA ILE A 228 6.79 19.03 17.61
C ILE A 228 6.68 20.46 18.12
N PHE A 229 7.75 21.23 17.96
CA PHE A 229 7.78 22.62 18.35
C PHE A 229 7.66 23.50 17.11
N LYS A 230 6.64 24.36 17.07
CA LYS A 230 6.51 25.38 16.02
C LYS A 230 6.61 26.77 16.63
N ARG A 231 7.27 27.66 15.92
CA ARG A 231 7.27 29.08 16.27
C ARG A 231 5.88 29.65 16.03
N GLY A 232 5.26 30.19 17.07
CA GLY A 232 4.02 30.94 16.96
C GLY A 232 4.27 32.36 16.43
N THR A 233 3.21 33.15 16.34
CA THR A 233 3.33 34.58 16.05
C THR A 233 4.18 35.27 17.13
N GLY A 234 5.21 36.01 16.70
CA GLY A 234 6.14 36.74 17.57
C GLY A 234 7.31 35.90 18.12
N LYS A 235 7.52 35.97 19.45
CA LYS A 235 8.52 35.20 20.23
C LYS A 235 7.90 34.00 20.96
N SER A 236 6.67 33.61 20.63
CA SER A 236 6.01 32.47 21.26
C SER A 236 6.47 31.15 20.64
N LEU A 237 6.76 30.16 21.48
CA LEU A 237 6.98 28.76 21.07
C LEU A 237 5.71 27.98 21.40
N LYS A 238 5.20 27.20 20.46
CA LYS A 238 4.05 26.32 20.67
C LYS A 238 4.49 24.88 20.48
N MET A 239 4.11 24.03 21.43
CA MET A 239 4.27 22.59 21.35
C MET A 239 2.98 21.98 20.81
N PHE A 240 3.13 21.02 19.91
CA PHE A 240 2.02 20.24 19.37
C PHE A 240 2.38 18.77 19.50
N GLU A 241 1.37 17.94 19.71
CA GLU A 241 1.50 16.50 19.60
C GLU A 241 1.10 16.09 18.19
N ARG A 242 1.86 15.16 17.61
CA ARG A 242 1.58 14.54 16.31
C ARG A 242 1.64 13.03 16.45
N THR A 243 0.63 12.34 15.95
CA THR A 243 0.64 10.88 15.87
C THR A 243 1.39 10.43 14.62
N LEU A 244 2.37 9.56 14.82
CA LEU A 244 3.06 8.82 13.75
C LEU A 244 2.49 7.41 13.68
N ILE A 245 2.26 6.91 12.46
CA ILE A 245 1.82 5.53 12.21
C ILE A 245 2.97 4.74 11.57
N PHE A 246 3.29 3.58 12.13
CA PHE A 246 4.19 2.59 11.53
C PHE A 246 3.40 1.34 11.19
N ALA A 247 3.38 0.96 9.92
CA ALA A 247 2.54 -0.13 9.44
C ALA A 247 3.31 -1.10 8.54
N ASN A 248 3.09 -2.39 8.76
CA ASN A 248 3.31 -3.41 7.74
C ASN A 248 1.97 -3.71 7.04
N GLY A 249 1.95 -3.55 5.72
CA GLY A 249 0.75 -3.55 4.89
C GLY A 249 -0.02 -4.86 4.88
N GLY A 250 0.56 -5.96 5.36
CA GLY A 250 -0.07 -7.28 5.39
C GLY A 250 0.32 -8.13 4.19
N THR A 251 -0.48 -9.15 3.91
CA THR A 251 -0.20 -10.12 2.84
C THR A 251 -1.44 -10.90 2.45
N PHE A 252 -1.47 -11.41 1.22
CA PHE A 252 -2.43 -12.40 0.76
C PHE A 252 -1.81 -13.78 0.54
N LEU A 253 -0.56 -13.97 0.97
CA LEU A 253 0.14 -15.24 0.92
C LEU A 253 0.15 -15.94 2.28
N LYS A 254 -0.32 -17.19 2.32
CA LYS A 254 -0.24 -18.02 3.52
C LYS A 254 1.16 -18.58 3.74
N THR A 255 1.77 -18.25 4.88
CA THR A 255 3.12 -18.71 5.25
C THR A 255 3.22 -20.21 5.47
N HIS A 256 2.14 -20.91 5.82
CA HIS A 256 2.17 -22.34 6.08
C HIS A 256 0.90 -23.01 5.56
N ASN A 257 1.08 -24.10 4.80
CA ASN A 257 -0.03 -24.94 4.36
C ASN A 257 0.42 -26.40 4.30
N PHE A 258 -0.35 -27.30 4.87
CA PHE A 258 0.04 -28.72 4.91
C PHE A 258 0.17 -29.27 3.49
N GLY A 259 1.31 -29.92 3.21
CA GLY A 259 1.61 -30.50 1.90
C GLY A 259 2.30 -29.56 0.91
N ILE A 260 2.41 -28.26 1.21
CA ILE A 260 3.08 -27.28 0.34
C ILE A 260 4.31 -26.73 1.05
N ARG A 261 5.49 -27.11 0.55
CA ARG A 261 6.76 -26.60 1.10
C ARG A 261 6.98 -25.16 0.64
N ASN A 262 7.35 -24.29 1.57
CA ASN A 262 7.67 -22.90 1.28
C ASN A 262 9.02 -22.47 1.86
N TYR A 263 9.46 -21.26 1.51
CA TYR A 263 10.72 -20.72 1.96
C TYR A 263 10.82 -20.49 3.49
N PRO A 264 9.80 -19.95 4.17
CA PRO A 264 9.79 -19.86 5.64
C PRO A 264 10.00 -21.21 6.34
N GLU A 265 9.43 -22.30 5.81
CA GLU A 265 9.70 -23.67 6.28
C GLU A 265 11.14 -24.10 6.03
N LYS A 266 11.72 -23.78 4.86
CA LYS A 266 13.13 -24.04 4.55
C LYS A 266 14.08 -23.33 5.52
N LYS A 267 13.76 -22.09 5.89
CA LYS A 267 14.54 -21.30 6.86
C LYS A 267 14.21 -21.61 8.32
N ALA A 268 13.32 -22.56 8.59
CA ALA A 268 12.82 -22.87 9.93
C ALA A 268 12.26 -21.65 10.68
N ILE A 269 11.71 -20.66 9.96
CA ILE A 269 11.00 -19.51 10.51
C ILE A 269 9.59 -19.98 10.88
N ARG A 270 9.50 -20.87 11.88
CA ARG A 270 8.25 -21.50 12.31
C ARG A 270 7.38 -20.60 13.19
N SER A 271 7.90 -19.45 13.63
CA SER A 271 7.24 -18.53 14.55
C SER A 271 6.28 -17.55 13.86
N ARG A 272 6.28 -17.47 12.53
CA ARG A 272 5.53 -16.47 11.77
C ARG A 272 4.46 -17.12 10.92
N VAL A 273 3.24 -17.15 11.44
CA VAL A 273 2.05 -17.48 10.65
C VAL A 273 1.47 -16.15 10.13
N SER A 274 1.49 -15.96 8.81
CA SER A 274 0.88 -14.79 8.14
C SER A 274 -0.57 -14.60 8.60
N LYS A 275 -0.87 -13.39 9.07
CA LYS A 275 -2.25 -12.92 9.21
C LYS A 275 -2.73 -12.36 7.88
N ILE A 276 -3.47 -13.16 7.13
CA ILE A 276 -3.95 -12.80 5.79
C ILE A 276 -4.83 -11.55 5.82
N GLY A 277 -4.60 -10.65 4.87
CA GLY A 277 -5.34 -9.41 4.66
C GLY A 277 -4.42 -8.19 4.73
N THR A 278 -5.04 -7.01 4.81
CA THR A 278 -4.37 -5.71 4.89
C THR A 278 -4.71 -4.98 6.19
N ILE A 279 -3.87 -4.02 6.58
CA ILE A 279 -4.17 -3.01 7.60
C ILE A 279 -5.10 -1.93 7.06
N THR A 280 -5.71 -1.18 7.97
CA THR A 280 -6.46 0.04 7.62
C THR A 280 -5.90 1.21 8.42
N ILE A 281 -5.52 2.29 7.75
CA ILE A 281 -5.18 3.57 8.38
C ILE A 281 -6.36 4.51 8.19
N GLU A 282 -6.91 4.99 9.30
CA GLU A 282 -7.96 6.00 9.34
C GLU A 282 -7.31 7.38 9.51
N MET A 283 -7.57 8.25 8.54
CA MET A 283 -7.29 9.69 8.60
C MET A 283 -8.58 10.40 8.99
N VAL A 284 -8.54 11.22 10.05
CA VAL A 284 -9.66 12.08 10.46
C VAL A 284 -9.25 13.53 10.16
N PRO A 285 -9.58 14.07 8.96
CA PRO A 285 -9.00 15.35 8.52
C PRO A 285 -9.39 16.52 9.42
N TYR A 286 -10.64 16.55 9.90
CA TYR A 286 -11.16 17.61 10.75
C TYR A 286 -10.34 17.76 12.03
N ASP A 287 -10.24 16.69 12.81
CA ASP A 287 -9.51 16.68 14.08
C ASP A 287 -7.99 16.69 13.86
N GLY A 288 -7.53 16.13 12.74
CA GLY A 288 -6.10 15.92 12.45
C GLY A 288 -5.56 14.63 13.04
N ASP A 289 -6.43 13.70 13.41
CA ASP A 289 -6.07 12.42 14.03
C ASP A 289 -5.73 11.36 12.99
N LEU A 290 -4.88 10.43 13.40
CA LEU A 290 -4.54 9.21 12.68
C LEU A 290 -4.77 8.00 13.59
N LYS A 291 -5.42 6.97 13.07
CA LYS A 291 -5.66 5.72 13.79
C LYS A 291 -5.31 4.52 12.93
N GLY A 292 -4.71 3.53 13.56
CA GLY A 292 -4.39 2.26 12.92
C GLY A 292 -5.33 1.14 13.32
N HIS A 293 -5.79 0.34 12.35
CA HIS A 293 -6.67 -0.80 12.56
C HIS A 293 -6.10 -2.07 11.92
N LEU A 294 -6.28 -3.20 12.62
CA LEU A 294 -6.03 -4.55 12.13
C LEU A 294 -7.34 -5.20 11.73
#